data_AF-A0A382S1H8-F1
#
_entry.id   AF-A0A382S1H8-F1
#
_cell.length_a   1.000
_cell.length_b   1.000
_cell.length_c   1.000
_cell.angle_alpha   90.00
_cell.angle_beta   90.00
_cell.angle_gamma   90.00
#
_symmetry.space_group_name_H-M   'P 1'
#
loop_
_entity.id
_entity.type
_entity.pdbx_description
1 polymer ?
#
loop_
_entity_poly.entity_id
_entity_poly.type
_entity_poly.pdbx_seq_one_letter_code
_entity_poly.pdbx_strand_id
1 'polypeptide(L)'
;MSDERAFTKEFRESLENKRIGSNFLGILNDIKRRPSDAAKELGISNEEIQNIINGKIKLPSEIISKAIKIWPVNSRDFYIMHDDCPSGLKIMRSEDSVKSSRIMHRAGKPYYEYRDTAMSSVGPFRPEWIEELCVVDDNEPNNKQVQWNNGHFMHQFTYFIGEVNFYYLDENGEKKVAIMNTGDSNYITPFTPHSFATRRESEKNGLILALTYGNNLTGDSQHELSSIGKKLGKEFALDFSLKDNGSSSLIKFHRNNSSLTQQELSKRANIPIEKLKDFENGKTPTYSEY
;
A
#
# COMPACT_ATOMS: atom_id res chain seq x y z
N MET A 1 19.66 34.44 7.59
CA MET A 1 18.42 35.19 7.31
C MET A 1 17.75 34.56 6.10
N SER A 2 17.19 33.37 6.28
CA SER A 2 16.27 32.75 5.33
C SER A 2 14.87 33.10 5.79
N ASP A 3 14.04 33.55 4.86
CA ASP A 3 12.66 34.02 5.02
C ASP A 3 11.81 32.98 5.79
N GLU A 4 11.84 33.04 7.13
CA GLU A 4 10.84 32.44 8.00
C GLU A 4 9.54 33.23 7.80
N ARG A 5 8.92 33.07 6.63
CA ARG A 5 7.46 33.20 6.57
C ARG A 5 6.95 32.13 7.49
N ALA A 6 6.62 32.53 8.72
CA ALA A 6 6.00 31.68 9.70
C ALA A 6 4.91 30.87 8.97
N PHE A 7 5.09 29.55 8.89
CA PHE A 7 4.12 28.62 8.36
C PHE A 7 2.92 28.58 9.33
N THR A 8 2.18 29.70 9.41
CA THR A 8 1.01 29.82 10.27
C THR A 8 -0.03 28.81 9.83
N LYS A 9 -0.88 28.40 10.78
CA LYS A 9 -2.01 27.51 10.49
C LYS A 9 -2.86 28.04 9.35
N GLU A 10 -3.14 29.34 9.34
CA GLU A 10 -3.91 30.03 8.30
C GLU A 10 -3.23 29.96 6.92
N PHE A 11 -1.90 30.12 6.85
CA PHE A 11 -1.17 29.98 5.60
C PHE A 11 -1.25 28.55 5.05
N ARG A 12 -1.16 27.54 5.93
CA ARG A 12 -1.29 26.12 5.54
C ARG A 12 -2.69 25.80 5.05
N GLU A 13 -3.72 26.26 5.77
CA GLU A 13 -5.12 26.10 5.37
C GLU A 13 -5.38 26.79 4.02
N SER A 14 -4.80 27.97 3.78
CA SER A 14 -4.88 28.64 2.48
C SER A 14 -4.22 27.83 1.36
N LEU A 15 -3.06 27.23 1.62
CA LEU A 15 -2.37 26.40 0.63
C LEU A 15 -3.14 25.12 0.32
N GLU A 16 -3.70 24.48 1.35
CA GLU A 16 -4.55 23.30 1.20
C GLU A 16 -5.82 23.62 0.39
N ASN A 17 -6.50 24.73 0.69
CA ASN A 17 -7.66 25.18 -0.10
C ASN A 17 -7.31 25.45 -1.56
N LYS A 18 -6.13 26.01 -1.86
CA LYS A 18 -5.65 26.19 -3.25
C LYS A 18 -5.45 24.85 -3.96
N ARG A 19 -4.88 23.85 -3.27
CA ARG A 19 -4.72 22.49 -3.82
C ARG A 19 -6.08 21.83 -4.07
N ILE A 20 -7.03 21.96 -3.13
CA ILE A 20 -8.41 21.49 -3.30
C ILE A 20 -9.07 22.18 -4.50
N GLY A 21 -8.90 23.50 -4.64
CA GLY A 21 -9.43 24.28 -5.76
C GLY A 21 -8.86 23.84 -7.11
N SER A 22 -7.55 23.59 -7.18
CA SER A 22 -6.89 23.05 -8.37
C SER A 22 -7.35 21.63 -8.71
N ASN A 23 -7.53 20.77 -7.70
CA ASN A 23 -8.08 19.43 -7.87
C ASN A 23 -9.53 19.49 -8.41
N PHE A 24 -10.37 20.34 -7.82
CA PHE A 24 -11.74 20.55 -8.27
C PHE A 24 -11.80 21.06 -9.72
N LEU A 25 -10.92 22.01 -10.09
CA LEU A 25 -10.80 22.46 -11.48
C LEU A 25 -10.37 21.34 -12.43
N GLY A 26 -9.44 20.48 -12.00
CA GLY A 26 -9.04 19.28 -12.73
C GLY A 26 -10.24 18.39 -13.06
N ILE A 27 -11.04 18.05 -12.04
CA ILE A 27 -12.27 17.27 -12.20
C ILE A 27 -13.20 17.93 -13.24
N LEU A 28 -13.47 19.23 -13.10
CA LEU A 28 -14.34 19.95 -14.05
C LEU A 28 -13.81 19.90 -15.49
N ASN A 29 -12.50 20.05 -15.68
CA ASN A 29 -11.87 19.99 -17.00
C ASN A 29 -11.98 18.59 -17.63
N ASP A 30 -11.85 17.53 -16.84
CA ASP A 30 -11.95 16.15 -17.32
C ASP A 30 -13.35 15.86 -17.86
N ILE A 31 -14.38 16.31 -17.14
CA ILE A 31 -15.78 16.19 -17.56
C ILE A 31 -16.28 17.35 -18.44
N LYS A 32 -15.37 18.20 -18.95
CA LYS A 32 -15.65 19.30 -19.89
C LYS A 32 -16.72 20.29 -19.39
N ARG A 33 -16.68 20.64 -18.11
CA ARG A 33 -17.57 21.64 -17.49
C ARG A 33 -16.84 22.95 -17.30
N ARG A 34 -17.40 24.04 -17.85
CA ARG A 34 -16.98 25.40 -17.47
C ARG A 34 -17.56 25.71 -16.08
N PRO A 35 -17.02 26.71 -15.36
CA PRO A 35 -17.57 27.17 -14.10
C PRO A 35 -19.07 27.48 -14.14
N SER A 36 -19.56 28.05 -15.25
CA SER A 36 -20.98 28.33 -15.46
C SER A 36 -21.84 27.07 -15.59
N ASP A 37 -21.30 26.02 -16.21
CA ASP A 37 -22.00 24.74 -16.39
C ASP A 37 -22.10 24.03 -15.03
N ALA A 38 -21.00 23.99 -14.29
CA ALA A 38 -20.94 23.43 -12.93
C ALA A 38 -21.89 24.16 -11.97
N ALA A 39 -21.90 25.50 -11.99
CA ALA A 39 -22.79 26.31 -11.17
C ALA A 39 -24.27 25.98 -11.44
N LYS A 40 -24.65 25.91 -12.72
CA LYS A 40 -26.02 25.56 -13.13
C LYS A 40 -26.42 24.16 -12.68
N GLU A 41 -25.56 23.17 -12.92
CA GLU A 41 -25.84 21.75 -12.61
C GLU A 41 -25.87 21.47 -11.10
N LEU A 42 -24.99 22.12 -10.32
CA LEU A 42 -24.92 21.98 -8.87
C LEU A 42 -25.88 22.93 -8.11
N GLY A 43 -26.58 23.81 -8.82
CA GLY A 43 -27.51 24.77 -8.24
C GLY A 43 -26.82 25.71 -7.24
N ILE A 44 -25.66 26.25 -7.62
CA ILE A 44 -24.91 27.26 -6.86
C ILE A 44 -24.49 28.41 -7.78
N SER A 45 -23.92 29.48 -7.21
CA SER A 45 -23.51 30.62 -8.03
C SER A 45 -22.20 30.36 -8.77
N ASN A 46 -22.02 31.00 -9.94
CA ASN A 46 -20.75 30.96 -10.67
C ASN A 46 -19.62 31.59 -9.84
N GLU A 47 -19.92 32.59 -9.02
CA GLU A 47 -18.96 33.20 -8.10
C GLU A 47 -18.46 32.20 -7.05
N GLU A 48 -19.37 31.39 -6.49
CA GLU A 48 -19.02 30.36 -5.51
C GLU A 48 -18.11 29.29 -6.11
N ILE A 49 -18.41 28.82 -7.34
CA ILE A 49 -17.51 27.93 -8.07
C ILE A 49 -16.11 28.55 -8.24
N GLN A 50 -16.05 29.82 -8.65
CA GLN A 50 -14.78 30.54 -8.82
C GLN A 50 -14.04 30.70 -7.49
N ASN A 51 -14.73 30.97 -6.39
CA ASN A 51 -14.12 31.11 -5.07
C ASN A 51 -13.54 29.77 -4.58
N ILE A 52 -14.18 28.64 -4.88
CA ILE A 52 -13.64 27.30 -4.61
C ILE A 52 -12.41 27.03 -5.47
N ILE A 53 -12.48 27.24 -6.79
CA ILE A 53 -11.36 27.01 -7.73
C ILE A 53 -10.13 27.83 -7.32
N ASN A 54 -10.33 29.07 -6.90
CA ASN A 54 -9.24 29.97 -6.48
C ASN A 54 -8.76 29.71 -5.03
N GLY A 55 -9.31 28.72 -4.33
CA GLY A 55 -8.96 28.38 -2.95
C GLY A 55 -9.33 29.45 -1.92
N LYS A 56 -10.26 30.35 -2.26
CA LYS A 56 -10.77 31.37 -1.33
C LYS A 56 -11.75 30.78 -0.32
N ILE A 57 -12.49 29.75 -0.73
CA ILE A 57 -13.44 29.01 0.11
C ILE A 57 -13.11 27.53 -0.01
N LYS A 58 -13.14 26.81 1.12
CA LYS A 58 -13.00 25.36 1.14
C LYS A 58 -14.18 24.70 0.43
N LEU A 59 -13.93 23.68 -0.39
CA LEU A 59 -15.00 22.92 -1.07
C LEU A 59 -15.97 22.30 -0.02
N PRO A 60 -17.25 22.73 0.02
CA PRO A 60 -18.27 22.20 0.93
C PRO A 60 -18.69 20.76 0.60
N SER A 61 -18.98 19.97 1.64
CA SER A 61 -19.46 18.59 1.51
C SER A 61 -20.80 18.48 0.77
N GLU A 62 -21.64 19.50 0.86
CA GLU A 62 -22.94 19.56 0.19
C GLU A 62 -22.76 19.62 -1.33
N ILE A 63 -21.73 20.34 -1.80
CA ILE A 63 -21.38 20.42 -3.23
C ILE A 63 -20.86 19.07 -3.71
N ILE A 64 -19.98 18.41 -2.95
CA ILE A 64 -19.50 17.05 -3.24
C ILE A 64 -20.70 16.08 -3.35
N SER A 65 -21.62 16.15 -2.39
CA SER A 65 -22.82 15.30 -2.35
C SER A 65 -23.76 15.51 -3.53
N LYS A 66 -23.84 16.73 -4.07
CA LYS A 66 -24.57 17.02 -5.31
C LYS A 66 -23.82 16.48 -6.53
N ALA A 67 -22.52 16.72 -6.61
CA ALA A 67 -21.67 16.32 -7.74
C ALA A 67 -21.71 14.80 -7.98
N ILE A 68 -21.50 13.99 -6.95
CA ILE A 68 -21.49 12.51 -7.06
C ILE A 68 -22.84 11.91 -7.49
N LYS A 69 -23.93 12.68 -7.41
CA LYS A 69 -25.26 12.22 -7.87
C LYS A 69 -25.48 12.43 -9.36
N ILE A 70 -24.79 13.39 -9.97
CA ILE A 70 -25.05 13.82 -11.35
C ILE A 70 -23.84 13.64 -12.27
N TRP A 71 -22.64 13.50 -11.72
CA TRP A 71 -21.40 13.29 -12.45
C TRP A 71 -20.82 11.90 -12.16
N PRO A 72 -20.09 11.29 -13.11
CA PRO A 72 -19.46 9.98 -12.94
C PRO A 72 -18.15 10.11 -12.15
N VAL A 73 -18.24 10.60 -10.91
CA VAL A 73 -17.11 10.85 -9.99
C VAL A 73 -17.44 10.29 -8.61
N ASN A 74 -16.40 9.97 -7.84
CA ASN A 74 -16.52 9.46 -6.48
C ASN A 74 -16.30 10.57 -5.45
N SER A 75 -16.80 10.40 -4.23
CA SER A 75 -16.57 11.35 -3.14
C SER A 75 -15.08 11.56 -2.87
N ARG A 76 -14.30 10.48 -2.92
CA ARG A 76 -12.85 10.50 -2.68
C ARG A 76 -12.07 11.36 -3.67
N ASP A 77 -12.57 11.55 -4.88
CA ASP A 77 -11.90 12.33 -5.92
C ASP A 77 -11.78 13.80 -5.49
N PHE A 78 -12.64 14.27 -4.58
CA PHE A 78 -12.64 15.64 -4.06
C PHE A 78 -11.76 15.83 -2.82
N TYR A 79 -11.27 14.76 -2.20
CA TYR A 79 -10.44 14.81 -1.00
C TYR A 79 -8.98 14.52 -1.33
N ILE A 80 -8.14 15.55 -1.24
CA ILE A 80 -6.70 15.43 -1.47
C ILE A 80 -5.98 14.92 -0.21
N MET A 81 -4.77 14.38 -0.38
CA MET A 81 -3.90 14.07 0.75
C MET A 81 -3.50 15.33 1.52
N HIS A 82 -3.70 15.29 2.84
CA HIS A 82 -3.20 16.31 3.75
C HIS A 82 -1.67 16.26 3.80
N ASP A 83 -1.01 17.41 3.69
CA ASP A 83 0.44 17.49 3.85
C ASP A 83 0.79 17.73 5.32
N ASP A 84 1.15 16.65 6.02
CA ASP A 84 1.60 16.69 7.40
C ASP A 84 3.14 16.77 7.54
N CYS A 85 3.85 17.03 6.44
CA CYS A 85 5.31 17.12 6.36
C CYS A 85 5.78 18.37 5.56
N PRO A 86 5.32 19.60 5.90
CA PRO A 86 5.58 20.80 5.09
C PRO A 86 7.05 21.22 5.05
N SER A 87 7.86 20.76 6.00
CA SER A 87 9.32 20.97 6.05
C SER A 87 10.11 19.97 5.20
N GLY A 88 9.44 18.99 4.58
CA GLY A 88 10.09 17.88 3.86
C GLY A 88 10.70 16.79 4.76
N LEU A 89 10.75 17.02 6.07
CA LEU A 89 11.20 16.05 7.07
C LEU A 89 10.28 16.09 8.30
N LYS A 90 9.75 14.93 8.68
CA LYS A 90 8.94 14.72 9.88
C LYS A 90 9.67 13.81 10.86
N ILE A 91 9.81 14.26 12.11
CA ILE A 91 10.51 13.54 13.16
C ILE A 91 9.50 13.20 14.26
N MET A 92 9.49 11.94 14.69
CA MET A 92 8.77 11.50 15.89
C MET A 92 9.80 11.21 16.98
N ARG A 93 9.55 11.70 18.20
CA ARG A 93 10.46 11.48 19.34
C ARG A 93 10.14 10.17 20.05
N SER A 94 11.14 9.60 20.72
CA SER A 94 10.97 8.36 21.49
C SER A 94 9.86 8.50 22.54
N GLU A 95 9.80 9.64 23.20
CA GLU A 95 8.77 9.95 24.20
C GLU A 95 7.36 9.95 23.61
N ASP A 96 7.21 10.29 22.33
CA ASP A 96 5.93 10.24 21.63
C ASP A 96 5.58 8.80 21.21
N SER A 97 6.57 7.98 20.82
CA SER A 97 6.37 6.55 20.58
C SER A 97 5.97 5.81 21.85
N VAL A 98 6.52 6.17 23.01
CA VAL A 98 6.11 5.60 24.30
C VAL A 98 4.64 5.92 24.60
N LYS A 99 4.15 7.12 24.26
CA LYS A 99 2.74 7.50 24.46
C LYS A 99 1.75 6.70 23.61
N SER A 100 2.18 6.13 22.48
CA SER A 100 1.33 5.26 21.63
C SER A 100 1.40 3.78 22.00
N SER A 101 2.08 3.45 23.11
CA SER A 101 2.20 2.08 23.61
C SER A 101 0.85 1.40 23.79
N ARG A 102 0.77 0.15 23.32
CA ARG A 102 -0.38 -0.73 23.50
C ARG A 102 0.07 -2.18 23.63
N ILE A 103 -0.30 -2.80 24.74
CA ILE A 103 -0.03 -4.22 24.99
C ILE A 103 -1.18 -5.06 24.44
N MET A 104 -0.89 -5.88 23.43
CA MET A 104 -1.84 -6.82 22.85
C MET A 104 -1.69 -8.19 23.48
N HIS A 105 -2.84 -8.75 23.90
CA HIS A 105 -2.90 -10.08 24.49
C HIS A 105 -3.25 -11.12 23.43
N ARG A 106 -2.64 -12.30 23.52
CA ARG A 106 -3.02 -13.48 22.74
C ARG A 106 -3.11 -14.68 23.67
N ALA A 107 -4.16 -15.50 23.50
CA ALA A 107 -4.49 -16.60 24.40
C ALA A 107 -4.50 -16.19 25.90
N GLY A 108 -4.99 -14.97 26.19
CA GLY A 108 -5.12 -14.44 27.56
C GLY A 108 -3.84 -13.91 28.20
N LYS A 109 -2.70 -13.86 27.49
CA LYS A 109 -1.42 -13.36 28.01
C LYS A 109 -0.89 -12.18 27.19
N PRO A 110 -0.18 -11.20 27.80
CA PRO A 110 0.59 -10.22 27.05
C PRO A 110 1.50 -10.90 26.04
N TYR A 111 1.44 -10.47 24.78
CA TYR A 111 2.21 -11.09 23.70
C TYR A 111 3.12 -10.08 23.00
N TYR A 112 2.59 -8.88 22.73
CA TYR A 112 3.35 -7.79 22.13
C TYR A 112 3.07 -6.47 22.84
N GLU A 113 4.09 -5.64 22.97
CA GLU A 113 3.91 -4.20 23.12
C GLU A 113 4.17 -3.52 21.77
N TYR A 114 3.17 -2.87 21.20
CA TYR A 114 3.33 -2.07 19.98
C TYR A 114 3.54 -0.60 20.34
N ARG A 115 4.41 0.08 19.60
CA ARG A 115 4.56 1.54 19.62
C ARG A 115 4.65 2.05 18.19
N ASP A 116 3.91 3.11 17.92
CA ASP A 116 3.97 3.80 16.64
C ASP A 116 5.34 4.49 16.50
N THR A 117 5.89 4.49 15.28
CA THR A 117 7.04 5.33 14.92
C THR A 117 6.63 6.35 13.85
N ALA A 118 7.59 7.09 13.30
CA ALA A 118 7.30 8.20 12.39
C ALA A 118 6.45 7.76 11.19
N MET A 119 5.26 8.33 11.06
CA MET A 119 4.35 8.15 9.94
C MET A 119 3.92 9.50 9.36
N SER A 120 3.58 9.50 8.07
CA SER A 120 3.08 10.66 7.35
C SER A 120 1.85 10.30 6.53
N SER A 121 0.88 11.21 6.45
CA SER A 121 -0.31 11.05 5.59
C SER A 121 0.00 11.01 4.10
N VAL A 122 1.20 11.44 3.69
CA VAL A 122 1.68 11.37 2.30
C VAL A 122 2.61 10.18 2.05
N GLY A 123 2.83 9.31 3.05
CA GLY A 123 3.68 8.13 2.96
C GLY A 123 2.92 6.81 3.14
N PRO A 124 3.37 5.70 2.52
CA PRO A 124 2.69 4.41 2.62
C PRO A 124 3.09 3.60 3.87
N PHE A 125 3.99 4.13 4.70
CA PHE A 125 4.57 3.40 5.84
C PHE A 125 3.59 3.26 7.01
N ARG A 126 3.63 2.09 7.63
CA ARG A 126 3.04 1.74 8.93
C ARG A 126 4.12 1.04 9.77
N PRO A 127 5.17 1.78 10.19
CA PRO A 127 6.31 1.20 10.87
C PRO A 127 6.06 1.13 12.38
N GLU A 128 6.16 -0.08 12.90
CA GLU A 128 5.88 -0.39 14.30
C GLU A 128 7.16 -0.83 15.01
N TRP A 129 7.38 -0.27 16.20
CA TRP A 129 8.27 -0.86 17.20
C TRP A 129 7.47 -1.90 17.97
N ILE A 130 7.97 -3.13 18.06
CA ILE A 130 7.22 -4.24 18.68
C ILE A 130 8.14 -5.05 19.59
N GLU A 131 7.86 -5.05 20.90
CA GLU A 131 8.59 -5.89 21.86
C GLU A 131 7.90 -7.25 22.03
N GLU A 132 8.68 -8.33 21.97
CA GLU A 132 8.25 -9.72 22.12
C GLU A 132 8.08 -10.11 23.59
N LEU A 133 6.88 -9.94 24.15
CA LEU A 133 6.58 -10.27 25.55
C LEU A 133 6.41 -11.77 25.80
N CYS A 134 6.14 -12.55 24.74
CA CYS A 134 6.06 -14.00 24.83
C CYS A 134 7.47 -14.62 24.84
N VAL A 135 7.76 -15.44 25.84
CA VAL A 135 9.03 -16.15 25.99
C VAL A 135 8.85 -17.64 25.69
N VAL A 136 9.66 -18.21 24.80
CA VAL A 136 9.64 -19.63 24.40
C VAL A 136 10.81 -20.42 24.96
N ASP A 137 10.58 -21.70 25.25
CA ASP A 137 11.57 -22.68 25.75
C ASP A 137 12.55 -23.17 24.69
N ASP A 138 12.07 -23.21 23.46
CA ASP A 138 12.69 -23.93 22.36
C ASP A 138 12.54 -23.15 21.06
N ASN A 139 13.25 -23.63 20.04
CA ASN A 139 13.20 -23.08 18.68
C ASN A 139 12.38 -24.00 17.77
N GLU A 140 11.30 -24.60 18.28
CA GLU A 140 10.47 -25.50 17.48
C GLU A 140 9.37 -24.72 16.75
N PRO A 141 9.17 -24.93 15.43
CA PRO A 141 8.16 -24.20 14.67
C PRO A 141 6.73 -24.48 15.14
N ASN A 142 6.52 -25.60 15.85
CA ASN A 142 5.23 -26.03 16.38
C ASN A 142 5.04 -25.69 17.87
N ASN A 143 5.91 -24.86 18.47
CA ASN A 143 5.78 -24.47 19.87
C ASN A 143 4.39 -23.86 20.15
N LYS A 144 3.65 -24.45 21.10
CA LYS A 144 2.25 -24.10 21.40
C LYS A 144 2.09 -22.73 22.07
N GLN A 145 3.18 -22.16 22.59
CA GLN A 145 3.18 -20.82 23.18
C GLN A 145 3.07 -19.75 22.10
N VAL A 146 3.55 -20.03 20.88
CA VAL A 146 3.55 -19.10 19.75
C VAL A 146 2.12 -18.90 19.24
N GLN A 147 1.68 -17.64 19.24
CA GLN A 147 0.35 -17.25 18.76
C GLN A 147 0.50 -16.58 17.40
N TRP A 148 -0.05 -17.19 16.36
CA TRP A 148 0.11 -16.77 14.97
C TRP A 148 -0.88 -15.67 14.59
N ASN A 149 -0.48 -14.76 13.70
CA ASN A 149 -1.45 -13.90 13.00
C ASN A 149 -2.03 -14.65 11.77
N ASN A 150 -2.92 -14.01 11.03
CA ASN A 150 -3.52 -14.57 9.80
C ASN A 150 -2.78 -14.11 8.52
N GLY A 151 -1.58 -13.56 8.67
CA GLY A 151 -0.99 -12.66 7.68
C GLY A 151 -1.72 -11.32 7.65
N HIS A 152 -1.17 -10.36 6.91
CA HIS A 152 -1.79 -9.05 6.75
C HIS A 152 -1.43 -8.45 5.37
N PHE A 153 -2.17 -7.43 4.96
CA PHE A 153 -2.09 -6.89 3.60
C PHE A 153 -0.81 -6.10 3.31
N MET A 154 -0.16 -5.55 4.34
CA MET A 154 1.03 -4.73 4.14
C MET A 154 2.23 -5.62 3.81
N HIS A 155 3.12 -5.11 2.96
CA HIS A 155 4.47 -5.64 2.88
C HIS A 155 5.16 -5.43 4.23
N GLN A 156 6.08 -6.31 4.61
CA GLN A 156 6.80 -6.15 5.87
C GLN A 156 8.28 -6.45 5.67
N PHE A 157 9.09 -5.42 5.91
CA PHE A 157 10.50 -5.56 6.24
C PHE A 157 10.63 -5.54 7.76
N THR A 158 11.47 -6.41 8.33
CA THR A 158 11.70 -6.45 9.78
C THR A 158 13.18 -6.39 10.07
N TYR A 159 13.58 -5.56 11.04
CA TYR A 159 14.91 -5.56 11.62
C TYR A 159 14.84 -6.10 13.06
N PHE A 160 15.76 -6.98 13.42
CA PHE A 160 15.76 -7.68 14.70
C PHE A 160 16.77 -7.09 15.68
N ILE A 161 16.38 -6.97 16.95
CA ILE A 161 17.19 -6.50 18.06
C ILE A 161 16.98 -7.47 19.23
N GLY A 162 18.06 -8.10 19.70
CA GLY A 162 18.00 -9.14 20.73
C GLY A 162 17.70 -10.53 20.17
N GLU A 163 17.27 -11.42 21.05
CA GLU A 163 17.14 -12.85 20.78
C GLU A 163 15.71 -13.23 20.38
N VAL A 164 15.37 -12.98 19.12
CA VAL A 164 14.02 -13.16 18.58
C VAL A 164 13.93 -14.42 17.73
N ASN A 165 12.90 -15.23 17.94
CA ASN A 165 12.49 -16.24 16.97
C ASN A 165 11.45 -15.66 16.02
N PHE A 166 11.70 -15.75 14.72
CA PHE A 166 10.76 -15.39 13.66
C PHE A 166 10.08 -16.64 13.12
N TYR A 167 8.77 -16.76 13.33
CA TYR A 167 7.94 -17.86 12.87
C TYR A 167 7.17 -17.44 11.62
N TYR A 168 7.13 -18.29 10.60
CA TYR A 168 6.38 -18.04 9.36
C TYR A 168 5.88 -19.34 8.74
N LEU A 169 4.84 -19.25 7.90
CA LEU A 169 4.44 -20.36 7.03
C LEU A 169 5.21 -20.28 5.71
N ASP A 170 5.75 -21.41 5.26
CA ASP A 170 6.31 -21.49 3.92
C ASP A 170 5.21 -21.63 2.84
N GLU A 171 5.63 -21.76 1.58
CA GLU A 171 4.74 -21.91 0.43
C GLU A 171 3.86 -23.18 0.47
N ASN A 172 4.24 -24.19 1.24
CA ASN A 172 3.49 -25.43 1.44
C ASN A 172 2.55 -25.35 2.66
N GLY A 173 2.53 -24.22 3.35
CA GLY A 173 1.77 -24.03 4.59
C GLY A 173 2.41 -24.69 5.81
N GLU A 174 3.68 -25.09 5.72
CA GLU A 174 4.41 -25.66 6.85
C GLU A 174 4.95 -24.56 7.75
N LYS A 175 4.83 -24.74 9.07
CA LYS A 175 5.43 -23.83 10.04
C LYS A 175 6.95 -23.94 10.00
N LYS A 176 7.61 -22.80 9.88
CA LYS A 176 9.06 -22.64 9.98
C LYS A 176 9.39 -21.64 11.08
N VAL A 177 10.63 -21.70 11.55
CA VAL A 177 11.19 -20.76 12.51
C VAL A 177 12.62 -20.44 12.11
N ALA A 178 12.95 -19.16 12.16
CA ALA A 178 14.30 -18.65 11.98
C ALA A 178 14.75 -17.99 13.29
N ILE A 179 15.93 -18.40 13.75
CA ILE A 179 16.53 -17.92 15.00
C ILE A 179 17.30 -16.64 14.67
N MET A 180 16.74 -15.49 15.03
CA MET A 180 17.29 -14.18 14.71
C MET A 180 18.03 -13.57 15.90
N ASN A 181 18.99 -12.71 15.60
CA ASN A 181 19.77 -11.91 16.54
C ASN A 181 19.82 -10.44 16.09
N THR A 182 20.39 -9.59 16.94
CA THR A 182 20.61 -8.17 16.62
C THR A 182 21.38 -8.02 15.30
N GLY A 183 20.81 -7.27 14.37
CA GLY A 183 21.41 -7.01 13.05
C GLY A 183 20.80 -7.84 11.93
N ASP A 184 20.11 -8.93 12.24
CA ASP A 184 19.39 -9.70 11.25
C ASP A 184 18.20 -8.90 10.71
N SER A 185 17.75 -9.28 9.53
CA SER A 185 16.56 -8.70 8.91
C SER A 185 15.84 -9.69 8.02
N ASN A 186 14.57 -9.42 7.73
CA ASN A 186 13.80 -10.19 6.77
C ASN A 186 12.92 -9.29 5.89
N TYR A 187 12.36 -9.93 4.86
CA TYR A 187 11.16 -9.48 4.20
C TYR A 187 10.16 -10.65 4.17
N ILE A 188 8.89 -10.37 4.42
CA ILE A 188 7.80 -11.33 4.29
C ILE A 188 6.71 -10.78 3.37
N THR A 189 6.23 -11.61 2.44
CA THR A 189 5.20 -11.25 1.47
C THR A 189 3.85 -11.02 2.16
N PRO A 190 2.99 -10.11 1.63
CA PRO A 190 1.65 -9.92 2.13
C PRO A 190 0.88 -11.24 2.27
N PHE A 191 0.06 -11.31 3.31
CA PHE A 191 -0.79 -12.44 3.70
C PHE A 191 -0.07 -13.72 4.14
N THR A 192 1.26 -13.78 4.16
CA THR A 192 1.97 -14.91 4.77
C THR A 192 1.85 -14.85 6.31
N PRO A 193 1.22 -15.83 6.97
CA PRO A 193 1.08 -15.84 8.42
C PRO A 193 2.44 -15.94 9.12
N HIS A 194 2.60 -15.17 10.20
CA HIS A 194 3.84 -15.11 10.96
C HIS A 194 3.63 -14.73 12.42
N SER A 195 4.68 -14.92 13.23
CA SER A 195 4.74 -14.52 14.64
C SER A 195 6.19 -14.33 15.08
N PHE A 196 6.37 -13.79 16.27
CA PHE A 196 7.65 -13.51 16.92
C PHE A 196 7.56 -13.86 18.40
N ALA A 197 8.66 -14.31 18.99
CA ALA A 197 8.79 -14.55 20.42
C ALA A 197 10.24 -14.39 20.88
N THR A 198 10.44 -14.07 22.15
CA THR A 198 11.74 -14.00 22.82
C THR A 198 12.21 -15.39 23.22
N ARG A 199 13.50 -15.69 23.07
CA ARG A 199 14.07 -16.94 23.61
C ARG A 199 14.33 -16.84 25.12
N ARG A 200 14.03 -17.92 25.86
CA ARG A 200 14.13 -17.97 27.34
C ARG A 200 15.47 -17.53 27.92
N GLU A 201 16.57 -17.84 27.24
CA GLU A 201 17.92 -17.52 27.74
C GLU A 201 18.30 -16.04 27.58
N SER A 202 17.43 -15.21 26.97
CA SER A 202 17.71 -13.80 26.77
C SER A 202 17.61 -12.99 28.06
N GLU A 203 18.55 -12.08 28.27
CA GLU A 203 18.55 -11.16 29.42
C GLU A 203 17.38 -10.16 29.39
N LYS A 204 16.84 -9.88 28.19
CA LYS A 204 15.75 -8.93 27.96
C LYS A 204 14.82 -9.47 26.88
N ASN A 205 13.62 -8.94 26.81
CA ASN A 205 12.75 -9.24 25.68
C ASN A 205 13.42 -8.83 24.36
N GLY A 206 13.21 -9.67 23.35
CA GLY A 206 13.48 -9.34 21.97
C GLY A 206 12.61 -8.17 21.50
N LEU A 207 13.12 -7.49 20.49
CA LEU A 207 12.49 -6.34 19.87
C LEU A 207 12.62 -6.45 18.35
N ILE A 208 11.56 -6.10 17.64
CA ILE A 208 11.62 -5.86 16.20
C ILE A 208 11.21 -4.43 15.83
N LEU A 209 11.81 -3.95 14.74
CA LEU A 209 11.29 -2.83 13.96
C LEU A 209 10.54 -3.41 12.75
N ALA A 210 9.24 -3.58 12.88
CA ALA A 210 8.36 -4.07 11.82
C ALA A 210 7.96 -2.90 10.91
N LEU A 211 8.78 -2.64 9.90
CA LEU A 211 8.60 -1.55 8.95
C LEU A 211 7.64 -1.98 7.84
N THR A 212 6.34 -1.99 8.15
CA THR A 212 5.32 -2.37 7.16
C THR A 212 4.97 -1.21 6.23
N TYR A 213 4.59 -1.51 4.99
CA TYR A 213 4.23 -0.49 4.02
C TYR A 213 3.26 -0.99 2.93
N GLY A 214 2.43 -0.06 2.46
CA GLY A 214 1.67 -0.23 1.22
C GLY A 214 2.54 -0.09 -0.03
N ASN A 215 2.08 -0.64 -1.13
CA ASN A 215 2.69 -0.48 -2.45
C ASN A 215 1.57 -0.29 -3.49
N ASN A 216 1.81 -0.69 -4.74
CA ASN A 216 0.90 -0.54 -5.88
C ASN A 216 -0.49 -1.18 -5.74
N LEU A 217 -0.77 -1.93 -4.67
CA LEU A 217 -2.10 -2.51 -4.41
C LEU A 217 -2.94 -1.70 -3.43
N THR A 218 -2.39 -0.67 -2.77
CA THR A 218 -3.14 0.19 -1.84
C THR A 218 -3.80 1.37 -2.57
N GLY A 219 -4.86 1.93 -2.00
CA GLY A 219 -5.53 3.10 -2.57
C GLY A 219 -6.31 2.76 -3.84
N ASP A 220 -6.06 3.48 -4.93
CA ASP A 220 -6.90 3.46 -6.14
C ASP A 220 -6.98 2.07 -6.77
N SER A 221 -5.86 1.37 -6.89
CA SER A 221 -5.83 0.00 -7.43
C SER A 221 -6.67 -0.97 -6.59
N GLN A 222 -6.70 -0.80 -5.26
CA GLN A 222 -7.57 -1.60 -4.39
C GLN A 222 -9.04 -1.32 -4.68
N HIS A 223 -9.42 -0.04 -4.81
CA HIS A 223 -10.79 0.37 -5.06
C HIS A 223 -11.28 -0.10 -6.43
N GLU A 224 -10.44 0.04 -7.46
CA GLU A 224 -10.75 -0.42 -8.81
C GLU A 224 -10.94 -1.95 -8.85
N LEU A 225 -9.99 -2.72 -8.32
CA LEU A 225 -10.11 -4.18 -8.24
C LEU A 225 -11.30 -4.63 -7.38
N SER A 226 -11.63 -3.89 -6.32
CA SER A 226 -12.80 -4.18 -5.50
C SER A 226 -14.11 -3.97 -6.26
N SER A 227 -14.15 -3.01 -7.19
CA SER A 227 -15.36 -2.68 -7.95
C SER A 227 -15.72 -3.74 -9.01
N ILE A 228 -14.70 -4.37 -9.63
CA ILE A 228 -14.91 -5.43 -10.63
C ILE A 228 -15.19 -6.80 -9.99
N GLY A 229 -14.96 -6.92 -8.68
CA GLY A 229 -15.25 -8.11 -7.89
C GLY A 229 -14.24 -9.25 -8.05
N LYS A 230 -14.33 -10.24 -7.17
CA LYS A 230 -13.35 -11.34 -7.03
C LYS A 230 -13.17 -12.17 -8.30
N LYS A 231 -14.22 -12.37 -9.10
CA LYS A 231 -14.15 -13.22 -10.30
C LYS A 231 -13.24 -12.60 -11.35
N LEU A 232 -13.45 -11.33 -11.68
CA LEU A 232 -12.64 -10.63 -12.69
C LEU A 232 -11.28 -10.21 -12.12
N GLY A 233 -11.24 -9.75 -10.87
CA GLY A 233 -9.99 -9.34 -10.22
C GLY A 233 -8.93 -10.44 -10.16
N LYS A 234 -9.33 -11.70 -10.05
CA LYS A 234 -8.41 -12.85 -10.07
C LYS A 234 -7.66 -13.03 -11.39
N GLU A 235 -8.23 -12.60 -12.51
CA GLU A 235 -7.59 -12.72 -13.83
C GLU A 235 -6.35 -11.82 -13.98
N PHE A 236 -6.18 -10.84 -13.08
CA PHE A 236 -4.98 -10.00 -13.02
C PHE A 236 -3.85 -10.61 -12.19
N ALA A 237 -4.09 -11.71 -11.47
CA ALA A 237 -3.06 -12.45 -10.75
C ALA A 237 -2.34 -13.42 -11.70
N LEU A 238 -1.37 -12.89 -12.45
CA LEU A 238 -0.52 -13.67 -13.35
C LEU A 238 0.32 -14.69 -12.59
N ASP A 239 0.67 -15.80 -13.24
CA ASP A 239 1.50 -16.85 -12.62
C ASP A 239 2.98 -16.46 -12.63
N PHE A 240 3.47 -15.97 -11.50
CA PHE A 240 4.87 -15.60 -11.25
C PHE A 240 5.59 -16.60 -10.31
N SER A 241 5.07 -17.82 -10.16
CA SER A 241 5.69 -18.87 -9.33
C SER A 241 7.11 -19.24 -9.79
N LEU A 242 7.35 -19.20 -11.10
CA LEU A 242 8.65 -19.41 -11.72
C LEU A 242 8.92 -18.32 -12.76
N LYS A 243 10.19 -18.06 -13.04
CA LYS A 243 10.62 -17.09 -14.06
C LYS A 243 9.97 -17.35 -15.42
N ASP A 244 10.01 -18.60 -15.86
CA ASP A 244 9.48 -19.02 -17.17
C ASP A 244 7.95 -18.90 -17.24
N ASN A 245 7.25 -19.22 -16.14
CA ASN A 245 5.80 -19.02 -16.04
C ASN A 245 5.44 -17.53 -16.11
N GLY A 246 6.25 -16.67 -15.48
CA GLY A 246 6.06 -15.22 -15.53
C GLY A 246 6.22 -14.66 -16.93
N SER A 247 7.29 -15.04 -17.65
CA SER A 247 7.48 -14.67 -19.04
C SER A 247 6.31 -15.13 -19.93
N SER A 248 5.90 -16.38 -19.80
CA SER A 248 4.75 -16.95 -20.52
C SER A 248 3.45 -16.19 -20.24
N SER A 249 3.16 -15.92 -18.96
CA SER A 249 1.96 -15.21 -18.51
C SER A 249 1.89 -13.80 -19.08
N LEU A 250 3.02 -13.07 -19.10
CA LEU A 250 3.11 -11.73 -19.67
C LEU A 250 2.87 -11.73 -21.19
N ILE A 251 3.50 -12.65 -21.92
CA ILE A 251 3.31 -12.76 -23.38
C ILE A 251 1.84 -13.02 -23.71
N LYS A 252 1.22 -14.00 -23.03
CA LYS A 252 -0.20 -14.31 -23.18
C LYS A 252 -1.08 -13.10 -22.86
N PHE A 253 -0.83 -12.43 -21.73
CA PHE A 253 -1.59 -11.26 -21.29
C PHE A 253 -1.52 -10.12 -22.31
N HIS A 254 -0.32 -9.74 -22.77
CA HIS A 254 -0.16 -8.67 -23.75
C HIS A 254 -0.69 -9.03 -25.14
N ARG A 255 -0.54 -10.28 -25.59
CA ARG A 255 -1.16 -10.74 -26.85
C ARG A 255 -2.68 -10.61 -26.76
N ASN A 256 -3.28 -11.08 -25.68
CA ASN A 256 -4.74 -10.96 -25.48
C ASN A 256 -5.18 -9.50 -25.48
N ASN A 257 -4.46 -8.61 -24.79
CA ASN A 257 -4.75 -7.17 -24.79
C ASN A 257 -4.63 -6.53 -26.18
N SER A 258 -3.72 -7.04 -27.02
CA SER A 258 -3.59 -6.59 -28.41
C SER A 258 -4.68 -7.13 -29.35
N SER A 259 -5.56 -8.03 -28.87
CA SER A 259 -6.58 -8.72 -29.65
C SER A 259 -6.02 -9.49 -30.87
N LEU A 260 -4.75 -9.89 -30.81
CA LEU A 260 -4.11 -10.65 -31.87
C LEU A 260 -4.25 -12.15 -31.62
N THR A 261 -4.53 -12.90 -32.70
CA THR A 261 -4.34 -14.35 -32.67
C THR A 261 -2.85 -14.68 -32.66
N GLN A 262 -2.48 -15.88 -32.23
CA GLN A 262 -1.09 -16.33 -32.32
C GLN A 262 -0.58 -16.31 -33.78
N GLN A 263 -1.43 -16.65 -34.74
CA GLN A 263 -1.10 -16.61 -36.17
C GLN A 263 -0.74 -15.19 -36.64
N GLU A 264 -1.54 -14.20 -36.24
CA GLU A 264 -1.30 -12.81 -36.62
C GLU A 264 -0.04 -12.25 -35.93
N LEU A 265 0.16 -12.55 -34.64
CA LEU A 265 1.38 -12.15 -33.94
C LEU A 265 2.62 -12.80 -34.56
N SER A 266 2.57 -14.09 -34.88
CA SER A 266 3.62 -14.83 -35.58
C SER A 266 4.00 -14.15 -36.91
N LYS A 267 3.00 -13.76 -37.72
CA LYS A 267 3.22 -13.06 -38.98
C LYS A 267 3.87 -11.69 -38.79
N ARG A 268 3.39 -10.88 -37.83
CA ARG A 268 3.91 -9.52 -37.59
C ARG A 268 5.32 -9.51 -37.02
N ALA A 269 5.60 -10.42 -36.08
CA ALA A 269 6.90 -10.53 -35.44
C ALA A 269 7.91 -11.32 -36.29
N ASN A 270 7.48 -11.94 -37.39
CA ASN A 270 8.29 -12.86 -38.18
C ASN A 270 8.87 -14.01 -37.32
N ILE A 271 8.08 -14.50 -36.35
CA ILE A 271 8.45 -15.60 -35.45
C ILE A 271 7.63 -16.83 -35.86
N PRO A 272 8.25 -18.01 -36.04
CA PRO A 272 7.50 -19.25 -36.31
C PRO A 272 6.41 -19.51 -35.27
N ILE A 273 5.22 -19.88 -35.71
CA ILE A 273 4.06 -20.10 -34.84
C ILE A 273 4.34 -21.11 -33.70
N GLU A 274 5.13 -22.15 -33.97
CA GLU A 274 5.50 -23.14 -32.96
C GLU A 274 6.42 -22.55 -31.88
N LYS A 275 7.32 -21.63 -32.23
CA LYS A 275 8.13 -20.90 -31.24
C LYS A 275 7.25 -19.99 -30.37
N LEU A 276 6.26 -19.33 -30.96
CA LEU A 276 5.34 -18.49 -30.19
C LEU A 276 4.50 -19.33 -29.21
N LYS A 277 4.04 -20.52 -29.62
CA LYS A 277 3.36 -21.46 -28.73
C LYS A 277 4.27 -21.92 -27.59
N ASP A 278 5.53 -22.19 -27.88
CA ASP A 278 6.52 -22.54 -26.86
C ASP A 278 6.70 -21.40 -25.84
N PHE A 279 6.79 -20.15 -26.30
CA PHE A 279 6.92 -18.99 -25.42
C PHE A 279 5.70 -18.79 -24.53
N GLU A 280 4.51 -18.96 -25.11
CA GLU A 280 3.28 -18.96 -24.35
C GLU A 280 3.12 -20.20 -23.44
N ASN A 281 3.99 -21.21 -23.50
CA ASN A 281 3.90 -22.41 -22.64
C ASN A 281 5.16 -22.65 -21.77
N GLY A 282 5.85 -21.57 -21.40
CA GLY A 282 6.92 -21.63 -20.40
C GLY A 282 8.34 -21.75 -20.96
N LYS A 283 8.55 -21.43 -22.25
CA LYS A 283 9.91 -21.14 -22.74
C LYS A 283 10.17 -19.64 -22.71
N THR A 284 11.30 -19.23 -22.17
CA THR A 284 11.70 -17.82 -22.19
C THR A 284 12.40 -17.47 -23.51
N PRO A 285 11.95 -16.45 -24.26
CA PRO A 285 12.66 -15.97 -25.46
C PRO A 285 14.09 -15.51 -25.13
N THR A 286 15.05 -15.80 -26.01
CA THR A 286 16.42 -15.29 -25.87
C THR A 286 16.52 -13.83 -26.34
N TYR A 287 17.58 -13.11 -25.93
CA TYR A 287 17.78 -11.70 -26.34
C TYR A 287 17.82 -11.51 -27.88
N SER A 288 18.38 -12.48 -28.61
CA SER A 288 18.40 -12.49 -30.08
C SER A 288 17.04 -12.78 -30.73
N GLU A 289 16.04 -13.14 -29.94
CA GLU A 289 14.67 -13.41 -30.38
C GLU A 289 13.69 -12.29 -29.96
N TYR A 290 14.20 -11.17 -29.44
CA TYR A 290 13.47 -9.89 -29.30
C TYR A 290 13.43 -9.11 -30.61
#